data_AF-A0AAN0JTY4-F1
#
_entry.id   AF-A0AAN0JTY4-F1
#
_cell.length_a   1.000
_cell.length_b   1.000
_cell.length_c   1.000
_cell.angle_alpha   90.00
_cell.angle_beta   90.00
_cell.angle_gamma   90.00
#
_symmetry.space_group_name_H-M   'P 1'
#
loop_
_entity.id
_entity.type
_entity.pdbx_description
1 polymer ?
#
loop_
_entity_poly.entity_id
_entity_poly.type
_entity_poly.pdbx_seq_one_letter_code
_entity_poly.pdbx_strand_id
1 'polypeptide(L)'
;MTVTTETQSYDTSEDISANKRQKLTDDTEMIDNEPVGCTSNNEIQLQDCLNVTLSIDDLDAVLELLSNSFNQWKTLGLKLGISYVTLDNIQSEEKKVQGRLMEMLATWLRKKDKVVNTTWSQLIDSLRKIGENALAEKIEAKITKQ
;
A
#
# COMPACT_ATOMS: atom_id res chain seq x y z
N MET A 1 38.26 -14.14 52.17
CA MET A 1 37.16 -14.28 53.16
C MET A 1 35.92 -13.70 52.53
N THR A 2 34.88 -14.52 52.48
CA THR A 2 33.60 -14.30 51.79
C THR A 2 32.75 -13.25 52.50
N VAL A 3 32.13 -12.33 51.76
CA VAL A 3 30.98 -11.56 52.23
C VAL A 3 29.84 -11.81 51.26
N THR A 4 28.92 -12.65 51.72
CA THR A 4 27.62 -12.96 51.14
C THR A 4 26.69 -11.74 51.27
N THR A 5 26.02 -11.35 50.19
CA THR A 5 24.88 -10.44 50.23
C THR A 5 23.61 -11.25 50.02
N GLU A 6 22.75 -11.25 51.03
CA GLU A 6 21.45 -11.92 51.07
C GLU A 6 20.41 -11.17 50.23
N THR A 7 19.61 -11.97 49.54
CA THR A 7 18.39 -11.57 48.85
C THR A 7 17.23 -11.53 49.85
N GLN A 8 16.45 -10.45 49.89
CA GLN A 8 15.15 -10.47 50.55
C GLN A 8 14.08 -9.79 49.68
N SER A 9 13.05 -10.59 49.37
CA SER A 9 11.81 -10.29 48.68
C SER A 9 10.74 -9.86 49.69
N TYR A 10 9.91 -8.86 49.36
CA TYR A 10 8.53 -8.79 49.84
C TYR A 10 7.65 -7.88 48.99
N ASP A 11 6.48 -8.43 48.65
CA ASP A 11 5.26 -7.84 48.11
C ASP A 11 4.77 -6.61 48.88
N THR A 12 4.17 -5.66 48.14
CA THR A 12 3.08 -4.83 48.66
C THR A 12 1.97 -4.74 47.63
N SER A 13 0.87 -5.41 47.97
CA SER A 13 -0.48 -5.26 47.44
C SER A 13 -1.07 -3.93 47.92
N GLU A 14 -1.69 -3.17 47.02
CA GLU A 14 -2.56 -2.03 47.38
C GLU A 14 -3.89 -2.09 46.63
N ASP A 15 -4.91 -1.62 47.33
CA ASP A 15 -6.33 -1.94 47.23
C ASP A 15 -7.08 -1.40 46.00
N ILE A 16 -8.03 -2.21 45.50
CA ILE A 16 -9.13 -1.75 44.65
C ILE A 16 -10.34 -1.47 45.55
N SER A 17 -10.52 -0.20 45.92
CA SER A 17 -11.74 0.24 46.62
C SER A 17 -12.93 0.28 45.66
N ALA A 18 -13.91 -0.56 45.97
CA ALA A 18 -15.24 -0.57 45.39
C ALA A 18 -15.99 0.75 45.62
N ASN A 19 -16.76 1.19 44.62
CA ASN A 19 -17.89 2.08 44.83
C ASN A 19 -19.10 1.53 44.07
N LYS A 20 -20.19 1.28 44.81
CA LYS A 20 -21.36 0.50 44.39
C LYS A 20 -22.64 1.31 44.61
N ARG A 21 -23.40 1.49 43.51
CA ARG A 21 -24.88 1.70 43.37
C ARG A 21 -25.42 3.10 43.73
N GLN A 22 -26.46 3.66 43.09
CA GLN A 22 -27.37 3.23 42.00
C GLN A 22 -28.17 4.47 41.53
N LYS A 23 -28.55 4.54 40.25
CA LYS A 23 -29.93 4.96 39.91
C LYS A 23 -30.38 4.27 38.62
N LEU A 24 -31.49 3.56 38.80
CA LEU A 24 -32.31 2.86 37.81
C LEU A 24 -33.18 3.91 37.09
N THR A 25 -33.24 3.84 35.76
CA THR A 25 -34.39 4.30 34.96
C THR A 25 -34.54 3.30 33.83
N ASP A 26 -35.38 2.28 34.07
CA ASP A 26 -36.09 1.61 33.00
C ASP A 26 -37.12 2.61 32.46
N ASP A 27 -37.14 2.81 31.15
CA ASP A 27 -38.33 2.69 30.31
C ASP A 27 -37.98 3.10 28.87
N THR A 28 -37.73 2.07 28.05
CA THR A 28 -38.20 1.94 26.67
C THR A 28 -37.96 3.10 25.69
N GLU A 29 -36.93 2.97 24.85
CA GLU A 29 -37.13 3.04 23.39
C GLU A 29 -36.22 1.99 22.73
N MET A 30 -36.82 1.20 21.84
CA MET A 30 -36.17 0.13 21.10
C MET A 30 -35.21 0.74 20.09
N ILE A 31 -33.90 0.54 20.29
CA ILE A 31 -32.94 0.68 19.20
C ILE A 31 -32.76 -0.71 18.63
N ASP A 32 -33.41 -0.90 17.49
CA ASP A 32 -33.34 -2.08 16.66
C ASP A 32 -31.86 -2.43 16.41
N ASN A 33 -31.44 -3.60 16.85
CA ASN A 33 -30.23 -4.22 16.35
C ASN A 33 -30.45 -4.56 14.88
N GLU A 34 -29.83 -3.81 13.96
CA GLU A 34 -29.28 -4.31 12.69
C GLU A 34 -28.69 -3.16 11.85
N PRO A 35 -27.80 -3.47 10.89
CA PRO A 35 -26.47 -4.04 11.03
C PRO A 35 -25.42 -2.96 10.67
N VAL A 36 -24.15 -3.34 10.71
CA VAL A 36 -23.05 -2.60 10.05
C VAL A 36 -23.48 -2.27 8.62
N GLY A 37 -23.87 -1.02 8.40
CA GLY A 37 -24.35 -0.50 7.13
C GLY A 37 -23.22 -0.42 6.12
N CYS A 38 -23.06 -1.51 5.37
CA CYS A 38 -22.60 -1.59 4.00
C CYS A 38 -21.51 -0.57 3.59
N THR A 39 -20.24 -0.91 3.81
CA THR A 39 -19.28 -0.70 2.71
C THR A 39 -19.81 -1.58 1.58
N SER A 40 -20.55 -0.93 0.68
CA SER A 40 -21.17 -1.52 -0.50
C SER A 40 -20.28 -2.63 -1.05
N ASN A 41 -20.87 -3.77 -1.42
CA ASN A 41 -20.20 -4.90 -2.06
C ASN A 41 -19.34 -4.51 -3.29
N ASN A 42 -19.39 -3.26 -3.72
CA ASN A 42 -18.57 -2.64 -4.75
C ASN A 42 -17.17 -2.23 -4.26
N GLU A 43 -16.98 -1.83 -3.00
CA GLU A 43 -15.68 -1.35 -2.48
C GLU A 43 -14.72 -2.51 -2.16
N ILE A 44 -15.29 -3.64 -1.73
CA ILE A 44 -14.57 -4.90 -1.52
C ILE A 44 -14.11 -5.48 -2.88
N GLN A 45 -14.94 -5.40 -3.93
CA GLN A 45 -14.55 -5.80 -5.29
C GLN A 45 -13.52 -4.86 -5.94
N LEU A 46 -13.54 -3.56 -5.59
CA LEU A 46 -12.63 -2.56 -6.15
C LEU A 46 -11.17 -2.79 -5.70
N GLN A 47 -10.98 -3.22 -4.45
CA GLN A 47 -9.67 -3.55 -3.89
C GLN A 47 -9.06 -4.78 -4.56
N ASP A 48 -9.86 -5.76 -4.96
CA ASP A 48 -9.37 -7.01 -5.53
C ASP A 48 -8.67 -6.79 -6.88
N CYS A 49 -9.25 -5.98 -7.76
CA CYS A 49 -8.67 -5.67 -9.07
C CYS A 49 -7.35 -4.89 -8.97
N LEU A 50 -7.20 -4.03 -7.94
CA LEU A 50 -6.02 -3.21 -7.74
C LEU A 50 -4.85 -3.97 -7.12
N ASN A 51 -5.14 -5.07 -6.41
CA ASN A 51 -4.15 -5.91 -5.74
C ASN A 51 -3.69 -7.11 -6.59
N VAL A 52 -4.21 -7.24 -7.83
CA VAL A 52 -3.72 -8.21 -8.80
C VAL A 52 -2.22 -8.02 -9.02
N THR A 53 -1.48 -9.11 -8.91
CA THR A 53 -0.04 -9.12 -9.19
C THR A 53 0.17 -9.17 -10.70
N LEU A 54 0.88 -8.16 -11.21
CA LEU A 54 1.30 -8.03 -12.59
C LEU A 54 2.58 -8.84 -12.84
N SER A 55 2.65 -9.45 -14.01
CA SER A 55 3.81 -10.17 -14.52
C SER A 55 4.43 -9.42 -15.71
N ILE A 56 5.52 -9.96 -16.25
CA ILE A 56 6.13 -9.43 -17.48
C ILE A 56 5.18 -9.50 -18.69
N ASP A 57 4.19 -10.38 -18.66
CA ASP A 57 3.20 -10.53 -19.74
C ASP A 57 2.24 -9.33 -19.80
N ASP A 58 2.10 -8.60 -18.69
CA ASP A 58 1.27 -7.40 -18.60
C ASP A 58 2.00 -6.12 -19.08
N LEU A 59 3.24 -6.24 -19.57
CA LEU A 59 4.07 -5.10 -19.95
C LEU A 59 3.37 -4.19 -20.97
N ASP A 60 2.77 -4.76 -22.02
CA ASP A 60 2.09 -3.99 -23.06
C ASP A 60 0.90 -3.22 -22.47
N ALA A 61 0.09 -3.87 -21.63
CA ALA A 61 -1.05 -3.24 -20.97
C ALA A 61 -0.63 -2.08 -20.05
N VAL A 62 0.42 -2.26 -19.25
CA VAL A 62 0.96 -1.22 -18.36
C VAL A 62 1.55 -0.06 -19.17
N LEU A 63 2.26 -0.35 -20.26
CA LEU A 63 2.87 0.65 -21.12
C LEU A 63 1.82 1.51 -21.84
N GLU A 64 0.77 0.90 -22.38
CA GLU A 64 -0.35 1.62 -23.03
C GLU A 64 -1.04 2.61 -22.08
N LEU A 65 -1.13 2.24 -20.80
CA LEU A 65 -1.78 3.05 -19.77
C LEU A 65 -0.97 4.28 -19.37
N LEU A 66 0.35 4.14 -19.24
CA LEU A 66 1.24 5.25 -18.88
C LEU A 66 1.39 6.29 -19.99
N SER A 67 0.91 6.00 -21.21
CA SER A 67 1.05 6.85 -22.40
C SER A 67 2.50 7.02 -22.87
N ASN A 68 2.64 7.06 -24.19
CA ASN A 68 3.87 7.32 -24.91
C ASN A 68 4.54 8.69 -24.62
N SER A 69 3.84 9.57 -23.90
CA SER A 69 4.30 10.91 -23.50
C SER A 69 4.88 10.97 -22.07
N PHE A 70 4.83 9.88 -21.31
CA PHE A 70 5.30 9.88 -19.93
C PHE A 70 6.83 9.95 -19.86
N ASN A 71 7.35 11.05 -19.31
CA ASN A 71 8.78 11.35 -19.28
C ASN A 71 9.40 11.24 -17.89
N GLN A 72 8.61 11.10 -16.82
CA GLN A 72 9.06 10.99 -15.43
C GLN A 72 9.45 9.56 -15.02
N TRP A 73 9.84 8.72 -15.99
CA TRP A 73 10.12 7.28 -15.79
C TRP A 73 11.20 7.00 -14.73
N LYS A 74 12.23 7.85 -14.62
CA LYS A 74 13.31 7.67 -13.63
C LYS A 74 12.79 7.92 -12.21
N THR A 75 12.01 8.99 -12.01
CA THR A 75 11.38 9.30 -10.71
C THR A 75 10.37 8.23 -10.33
N LEU A 76 9.55 7.77 -11.28
CA LEU A 76 8.60 6.69 -11.07
C LEU A 76 9.32 5.39 -10.67
N GLY A 77 10.36 4.98 -11.40
CA GLY A 77 11.13 3.78 -11.11
C GLY A 77 11.71 3.76 -9.69
N LEU A 78 12.20 4.91 -9.19
CA LEU A 78 12.66 5.03 -7.80
C LEU A 78 11.53 4.80 -6.79
N LYS A 79 10.32 5.32 -7.05
CA LYS A 79 9.15 5.09 -6.18
C LYS A 79 8.66 3.65 -6.23
N LEU A 80 8.84 2.97 -7.36
CA LEU A 80 8.53 1.56 -7.55
C LEU A 80 9.55 0.63 -6.88
N GLY A 81 10.69 1.14 -6.42
CA GLY A 81 11.72 0.37 -5.71
C GLY A 81 12.89 -0.11 -6.58
N ILE A 82 12.98 0.35 -7.83
CA ILE A 82 14.15 0.11 -8.69
C ILE A 82 15.31 0.97 -8.19
N SER A 83 16.51 0.39 -8.16
CA SER A 83 17.70 1.10 -7.70
C SER A 83 18.10 2.21 -8.68
N TYR A 84 18.72 3.27 -8.15
CA TYR A 84 19.25 4.34 -9.00
C TYR A 84 20.25 3.81 -10.04
N VAL A 85 21.09 2.84 -9.66
CA VAL A 85 22.10 2.24 -10.55
C VAL A 85 21.43 1.58 -11.76
N THR A 86 20.40 0.77 -11.53
CA THR A 86 19.64 0.13 -12.61
C THR A 86 19.00 1.16 -13.54
N LEU A 87 18.43 2.23 -13.00
CA LEU A 87 17.83 3.30 -13.79
C LEU A 87 18.86 4.10 -14.59
N ASP A 88 20.05 4.31 -14.03
CA ASP A 88 21.14 5.00 -14.73
C ASP A 88 21.67 4.17 -15.91
N ASN A 89 21.78 2.85 -15.73
CA ASN A 89 22.13 1.92 -16.80
C ASN A 89 21.10 1.99 -17.93
N ILE A 90 19.79 1.93 -17.62
CA ILE A 90 18.71 2.08 -18.62
C ILE A 90 18.83 3.42 -19.38
N GLN A 91 19.14 4.51 -18.68
CA GLN A 91 19.32 5.82 -19.31
C GLN A 91 20.49 5.84 -20.29
N SER A 92 21.57 5.11 -19.98
CA SER A 92 22.78 5.03 -20.80
C SER A 92 22.60 4.14 -22.04
N GLU A 93 21.86 3.04 -21.90
CA GLU A 93 21.66 2.04 -22.95
C GLU A 93 20.62 2.49 -23.98
N GLU A 94 19.57 3.17 -23.54
CA GLU A 94 18.47 3.58 -24.41
C GLU A 94 18.46 5.09 -24.66
N LYS A 95 18.27 5.49 -25.92
CA LYS A 95 18.30 6.91 -26.33
C LYS A 95 16.93 7.56 -26.26
N LYS A 96 15.86 6.80 -26.52
CA LYS A 96 14.49 7.31 -26.56
C LYS A 96 13.83 7.18 -25.20
N VAL A 97 13.10 8.22 -24.78
CA VAL A 97 12.34 8.21 -23.52
C VAL A 97 11.38 7.03 -23.44
N GLN A 98 10.74 6.67 -24.56
CA GLN A 98 9.83 5.53 -24.63
C GLN A 98 10.51 4.19 -24.37
N GLY A 99 11.69 3.95 -24.93
CA GLY A 99 12.43 2.72 -24.65
C GLY A 99 12.88 2.66 -23.19
N ARG A 100 13.29 3.80 -22.60
CA ARG A 100 13.63 3.87 -21.17
C ARG A 100 12.45 3.55 -20.27
N LEU A 101 11.26 4.06 -20.62
CA LEU A 101 10.01 3.75 -19.92
C LEU A 101 9.70 2.25 -20.01
N MET A 102 9.77 1.67 -21.21
CA MET A 102 9.53 0.25 -21.44
C MET A 102 10.49 -0.63 -20.64
N GLU A 103 11.80 -0.36 -20.67
CA GLU A 103 12.80 -1.13 -19.92
C GLU A 103 12.67 -0.96 -18.40
N MET A 104 12.29 0.22 -17.93
CA MET A 104 12.01 0.47 -16.51
C MET A 104 10.80 -0.36 -16.06
N LEU A 105 9.71 -0.38 -16.84
CA LEU A 105 8.54 -1.19 -16.54
C LEU A 105 8.84 -2.69 -16.59
N ALA A 106 9.58 -3.15 -17.59
CA ALA A 106 10.02 -4.55 -17.68
C ALA A 106 10.88 -4.94 -16.46
N THR A 107 11.75 -4.05 -15.99
CA THR A 107 12.56 -4.24 -14.79
C THR A 107 11.69 -4.35 -13.54
N TRP A 108 10.69 -3.48 -13.40
CA TRP A 108 9.72 -3.53 -12.29
C TRP A 108 8.92 -4.82 -12.31
N LEU A 109 8.32 -5.20 -13.44
CA LEU A 109 7.48 -6.39 -13.59
C LEU A 109 8.26 -7.70 -13.39
N ARG A 110 9.57 -7.71 -13.68
CA ARG A 110 10.48 -8.81 -13.35
C ARG A 110 10.88 -8.87 -11.87
N LYS A 111 10.37 -7.95 -11.02
CA LYS A 111 10.66 -7.84 -9.59
C LYS A 111 12.17 -7.76 -9.30
N LYS A 112 12.92 -7.03 -10.14
CA LYS A 112 14.35 -6.79 -9.90
C LYS A 112 14.56 -5.83 -8.73
N ASP A 113 15.78 -5.80 -8.19
CA ASP A 113 16.19 -4.94 -7.07
C ASP A 113 15.35 -5.16 -5.80
N LYS A 114 14.74 -4.10 -5.25
CA LYS A 114 13.97 -4.12 -4.00
C LYS A 114 12.45 -4.18 -4.26
N VAL A 115 12.05 -4.55 -5.47
CA VAL A 115 10.64 -4.65 -5.85
C VAL A 115 10.02 -5.89 -5.21
N VAL A 116 9.19 -5.68 -4.19
CA VAL A 116 8.50 -6.77 -3.49
C VAL A 116 7.21 -7.15 -4.22
N ASN A 117 6.42 -6.15 -4.58
CA ASN A 117 5.13 -6.30 -5.24
C ASN A 117 5.10 -5.56 -6.58
N THR A 118 4.23 -6.02 -7.46
CA THR A 118 4.00 -5.46 -8.80
C THR A 118 2.50 -5.35 -9.02
N THR A 119 1.81 -4.51 -8.26
CA THR A 119 0.34 -4.38 -8.36
C THR A 119 -0.06 -3.05 -8.98
N TRP A 120 -1.30 -2.96 -9.50
CA TRP A 120 -1.87 -1.70 -9.96
C TRP A 120 -1.90 -0.65 -8.85
N SER A 121 -2.28 -1.04 -7.63
CA SER A 121 -2.26 -0.17 -6.46
C SER A 121 -0.88 0.46 -6.24
N GLN A 122 0.21 -0.33 -6.31
CA GLN A 122 1.56 0.19 -6.14
C GLN A 122 1.96 1.18 -7.25
N LEU A 123 1.56 0.92 -8.50
CA LEU A 123 1.80 1.82 -9.62
C LEU A 123 1.06 3.15 -9.43
N ILE A 124 -0.24 3.08 -9.14
CA ILE A 124 -1.11 4.24 -8.93
C ILE A 124 -0.59 5.09 -7.77
N ASP A 125 -0.22 4.47 -6.64
CA ASP A 125 0.33 5.19 -5.49
C ASP A 125 1.68 5.84 -5.81
N SER A 126 2.50 5.19 -6.63
CA SER A 126 3.78 5.75 -7.07
C SER A 126 3.58 6.95 -7.99
N LEU A 127 2.56 6.93 -8.86
CA LEU A 127 2.16 8.05 -9.69
C LEU A 127 1.65 9.23 -8.86
N ARG A 128 0.78 8.98 -7.88
CA ARG A 128 0.31 10.01 -6.92
C ARG A 128 1.48 10.65 -6.17
N LYS A 129 2.46 9.85 -5.72
CA LYS A 129 3.67 10.33 -5.03
C LYS A 129 4.57 11.23 -5.86
N ILE A 130 4.50 11.16 -7.18
CA ILE A 130 5.25 12.06 -8.08
C ILE A 130 4.38 13.19 -8.66
N GLY A 131 3.13 13.32 -8.19
CA GLY A 131 2.19 14.37 -8.60
C GLY A 131 1.36 14.04 -9.85
N GLU A 132 1.47 12.83 -10.39
CA GLU A 132 0.75 12.39 -11.59
C GLU A 132 -0.67 11.88 -11.25
N ASN A 133 -1.42 12.69 -10.50
CA ASN A 133 -2.73 12.32 -9.96
C ASN A 133 -3.76 12.03 -11.06
N ALA A 134 -3.80 12.85 -12.12
CA ALA A 134 -4.72 12.66 -13.24
C ALA A 134 -4.46 11.34 -14.00
N LEU A 135 -3.19 10.93 -14.12
CA LEU A 135 -2.82 9.66 -14.72
C LEU A 135 -3.19 8.49 -13.79
N ALA A 136 -2.93 8.64 -12.49
CA ALA A 136 -3.29 7.65 -11.49
C ALA A 136 -4.80 7.38 -11.48
N GLU A 137 -5.63 8.43 -11.45
CA GLU A 137 -7.10 8.33 -11.51
C GLU A 137 -7.58 7.69 -12.81
N LYS A 138 -6.96 8.04 -13.95
CA LYS A 138 -7.29 7.45 -15.26
C LYS A 138 -7.02 5.94 -15.27
N ILE A 139 -5.90 5.50 -14.70
CA ILE A 139 -5.54 4.08 -14.62
C ILE A 139 -6.51 3.36 -13.68
N GLU A 140 -6.72 3.89 -12.48
CA GLU A 140 -7.67 3.35 -11.50
C GLU A 140 -9.07 3.18 -12.09
N ALA A 141 -9.59 4.20 -12.78
CA ALA A 141 -10.88 4.13 -13.46
C ALA A 141 -10.92 3.11 -14.61
N LYS A 142 -9.79 2.79 -15.25
CA LYS A 142 -9.72 1.78 -16.30
C LYS A 142 -9.68 0.37 -15.74
N ILE A 143 -8.92 0.14 -14.67
CA ILE A 143 -8.80 -1.18 -14.03
C ILE A 143 -10.11 -1.58 -13.34
N THR A 144 -10.83 -0.61 -12.78
CA THR A 144 -12.08 -0.85 -12.04
C THR A 144 -13.34 -0.95 -12.91
N LYS A 145 -13.23 -0.70 -14.21
CA LYS A 145 -14.34 -0.79 -15.18
C LYS A 145 -14.21 -1.97 -16.14
N GLN A 146 -13.18 -2.81 -15.99
CA GLN A 146 -13.01 -4.06 -16.74
C GLN A 146 -13.78 -5.19 -16.08
#